data_AF-A0A4E0QLZ8-F1
#
_entry.id   AF-A0A4E0QLZ8-F1
#
_cell.length_a   1.000
_cell.length_b   1.000
_cell.length_c   1.000
_cell.angle_alpha   90.00
_cell.angle_beta   90.00
_cell.angle_gamma   90.00
#
_symmetry.space_group_name_H-M   'P 1'
#
loop_
_entity.id
_entity.type
_entity.pdbx_description
1 polymer ?
#
loop_
_entity_poly.entity_id
_entity_poly.type
_entity_poly.pdbx_seq_one_letter_code
_entity_poly.pdbx_strand_id
1 'polypeptide(L)'
;MPGPTGERNELHLRERGVFACITSESISIFTRLVTGALAAGNSVIANKVLHFLPGNDALDELLASDARIAGVAFSGTMERARRINRILAARESAIVPLIFENDALHRFATEQTCTYNTAALGGNVTLFTSKINLGLLNH
;
A
#
# COMPACT_ATOMS: atom_id res chain seq x y z
N MET A 1 2.19 16.45 -8.60
CA MET A 1 3.06 17.18 -7.66
C MET A 1 3.75 18.32 -8.40
N PRO A 2 4.07 19.45 -7.74
CA PRO A 2 4.82 20.53 -8.38
C PRO A 2 6.22 20.05 -8.79
N GLY A 3 6.66 20.44 -9.99
CA GLY A 3 7.94 20.09 -10.58
C GLY A 3 8.30 21.07 -11.71
N PRO A 4 9.56 21.12 -12.19
CA PRO A 4 9.99 22.00 -13.27
C PRO A 4 9.16 21.91 -14.57
N THR A 5 9.24 22.96 -15.37
CA THR A 5 8.55 23.06 -16.66
C THR A 5 9.03 21.97 -17.64
N GLY A 6 8.11 21.20 -18.21
CA GLY A 6 8.42 20.12 -19.17
C GLY A 6 8.38 18.70 -18.59
N GLU A 7 8.06 18.57 -17.30
CA GLU A 7 7.75 17.30 -16.67
C GLU A 7 6.35 17.31 -16.06
N ARG A 8 5.71 16.15 -16.06
CA ARG A 8 4.48 15.88 -15.32
C ARG A 8 4.77 14.81 -14.29
N ASN A 9 4.79 15.22 -13.02
CA ASN A 9 4.95 14.33 -11.87
C ASN A 9 3.59 14.00 -11.28
N GLU A 10 3.19 12.74 -11.35
CA GLU A 10 1.96 12.25 -10.75
C GLU A 10 2.29 11.31 -9.60
N LEU A 11 1.66 11.56 -8.44
CA LEU A 11 1.74 10.66 -7.29
C LEU A 11 0.48 9.81 -7.29
N HIS A 12 0.66 8.50 -7.31
CA HIS A 12 -0.40 7.51 -7.25
C HIS A 12 -0.21 6.66 -6.00
N LEU A 13 -1.32 6.29 -5.36
CA LEU A 13 -1.32 5.24 -4.34
C LEU A 13 -1.73 3.94 -5.02
N ARG A 14 -0.89 2.92 -4.89
CA ARG A 14 -1.15 1.58 -5.42
C ARG A 14 -1.34 0.58 -4.29
N GLU A 15 -2.07 -0.47 -4.59
CA GLU A 15 -2.11 -1.68 -3.79
C GLU A 15 -0.69 -2.26 -3.64
N ARG A 16 -0.40 -2.88 -2.50
CA ARG A 16 0.88 -3.56 -2.26
C ARG A 16 0.85 -5.01 -2.71
N GLY A 17 -0.31 -5.65 -2.71
CA GLY A 17 -0.49 -7.05 -3.12
C GLY A 17 -1.36 -7.85 -2.16
N VAL A 18 -0.88 -9.03 -1.73
CA VAL A 18 -1.61 -9.91 -0.82
C VAL A 18 -1.28 -9.58 0.64
N PHE A 19 -2.29 -9.28 1.44
CA PHE A 19 -2.17 -9.04 2.88
C PHE A 19 -2.65 -10.24 3.72
N ALA A 20 -1.88 -10.60 4.73
CA ALA A 20 -2.31 -11.56 5.75
C ALA A 20 -2.99 -10.84 6.91
N CYS A 21 -4.27 -11.11 7.16
CA CYS A 21 -5.02 -10.61 8.31
C CYS A 21 -5.00 -11.65 9.44
N ILE A 22 -4.30 -11.33 10.52
CA ILE A 22 -4.10 -12.20 11.69
C ILE A 22 -4.70 -11.52 12.90
N THR A 23 -5.71 -12.14 13.51
CA THR A 23 -6.24 -11.70 14.80
C THR A 23 -6.84 -12.87 15.58
N SER A 24 -6.68 -12.83 16.90
CA SER A 24 -7.37 -13.74 17.83
C SER A 24 -8.58 -13.08 18.51
N GLU A 25 -8.85 -11.81 18.23
CA GLU A 25 -9.81 -10.98 18.96
C GLU A 25 -11.20 -10.96 18.30
N SER A 26 -12.04 -10.02 18.69
CA SER A 26 -13.44 -9.89 18.24
C SER A 26 -13.60 -9.83 16.72
N ILE A 27 -14.74 -10.29 16.22
CA ILE A 27 -15.10 -10.24 14.78
C ILE A 27 -15.08 -8.80 14.24
N SER A 28 -15.36 -7.79 15.08
CA SER A 28 -15.32 -6.38 14.70
C SER A 28 -13.92 -5.92 14.29
N ILE A 29 -12.91 -6.31 15.05
CA ILE A 29 -11.49 -6.03 14.79
C ILE A 29 -11.05 -6.77 13.53
N PHE A 30 -11.44 -8.04 13.41
CA PHE A 30 -11.21 -8.82 12.22
C PHE A 30 -11.75 -8.13 10.96
N THR A 31 -13.02 -7.71 10.98
CA THR A 31 -13.65 -7.03 9.85
C THR A 31 -12.95 -5.72 9.53
N ARG A 32 -12.46 -4.98 10.53
CA ARG A 32 -11.68 -3.75 10.30
C ARG A 32 -10.36 -4.02 9.58
N LEU A 33 -9.61 -5.05 10.00
CA LEU A 33 -8.35 -5.42 9.34
C LEU A 33 -8.56 -5.81 7.89
N VAL A 34 -9.55 -6.68 7.63
CA VAL A 34 -9.89 -7.13 6.28
C VAL A 34 -10.40 -5.98 5.42
N THR A 35 -11.31 -5.17 5.96
CA THR A 35 -11.86 -4.00 5.25
C THR A 35 -10.78 -2.99 4.94
N GLY A 36 -9.85 -2.72 5.85
CA GLY A 36 -8.75 -1.79 5.64
C GLY A 36 -7.82 -2.23 4.50
N ALA A 37 -7.45 -3.50 4.47
CA ALA A 37 -6.62 -4.04 3.39
C ALA A 37 -7.36 -4.03 2.03
N LEU A 38 -8.63 -4.49 2.01
CA LEU A 38 -9.46 -4.50 0.80
C LEU A 38 -9.75 -3.08 0.27
N ALA A 39 -10.04 -2.12 1.14
CA ALA A 39 -10.32 -0.74 0.76
C ALA A 39 -9.11 -0.06 0.11
N ALA A 40 -7.90 -0.49 0.45
CA ALA A 40 -6.66 -0.06 -0.20
C ALA A 40 -6.34 -0.83 -1.51
N GLY A 41 -7.26 -1.67 -2.00
CA GLY A 41 -7.12 -2.43 -3.24
C GLY A 41 -6.32 -3.74 -3.12
N ASN A 42 -5.98 -4.16 -1.90
CA ASN A 42 -5.19 -5.37 -1.69
C ASN A 42 -6.05 -6.63 -1.71
N SER A 43 -5.46 -7.76 -2.08
CA SER A 43 -6.05 -9.09 -1.84
C SER A 43 -5.79 -9.52 -0.39
N VAL A 44 -6.70 -10.30 0.22
CA VAL A 44 -6.60 -10.65 1.64
C VAL A 44 -6.66 -12.15 1.86
N ILE A 45 -5.75 -12.66 2.69
CA ILE A 45 -5.79 -13.99 3.28
C ILE A 45 -6.00 -13.82 4.79
N ALA A 46 -7.00 -14.48 5.34
CA ALA A 46 -7.41 -14.30 6.73
C ALA A 46 -7.41 -15.61 7.50
N ASN A 47 -6.80 -15.62 8.69
CA ASN A 47 -6.74 -16.81 9.54
C ASN A 47 -8.10 -17.22 10.16
N LYS A 48 -9.08 -16.30 10.20
CA LYS A 48 -10.37 -16.50 10.90
C LYS A 48 -11.60 -16.68 10.00
N VAL A 49 -11.52 -16.44 8.68
CA VAL A 49 -12.72 -16.39 7.81
C VAL A 49 -12.73 -17.37 6.64
N LEU A 50 -11.59 -17.82 6.10
CA LEU A 50 -11.64 -18.74 4.94
C LEU A 50 -11.52 -20.22 5.28
N HIS A 51 -11.03 -20.58 6.46
CA HIS A 51 -11.18 -21.89 7.06
C HIS A 51 -11.33 -21.64 8.56
N PHE A 52 -12.23 -22.36 9.24
CA PHE A 52 -12.33 -22.34 10.70
C PHE A 52 -11.12 -23.06 11.31
N LEU A 53 -9.91 -22.57 11.00
CA LEU A 53 -8.72 -22.94 11.70
C LEU A 53 -8.73 -22.08 12.96
N PRO A 54 -8.84 -22.65 14.17
CA PRO A 54 -8.58 -21.87 15.37
C PRO A 54 -7.19 -21.28 15.19
N GLY A 55 -7.10 -19.95 15.11
CA GLY A 55 -5.85 -19.24 14.89
C GLY A 55 -4.83 -19.75 15.89
N ASN A 56 -3.88 -20.56 15.41
CA ASN A 56 -2.80 -21.07 16.21
C ASN A 56 -1.52 -20.36 15.75
N ASP A 57 -0.56 -20.24 16.66
CA ASP A 57 0.66 -19.49 16.36
C ASP A 57 1.41 -20.07 15.14
N ALA A 58 1.35 -21.38 14.89
CA ALA A 58 2.00 -21.99 13.73
C ALA A 58 1.39 -21.57 12.38
N LEU A 59 0.07 -21.34 12.30
CA LEU A 59 -0.56 -20.82 11.08
C LEU A 59 -0.17 -19.36 10.84
N ASP A 60 -0.14 -18.56 11.90
CA ASP A 60 0.27 -17.16 11.83
C ASP A 60 1.74 -17.04 11.38
N GLU A 61 2.61 -17.90 11.92
CA GLU A 61 4.01 -18.01 11.52
C GLU A 61 4.17 -18.49 10.07
N LEU A 62 3.38 -19.47 9.63
CA LEU A 62 3.38 -19.96 8.25
C LEU A 62 2.97 -18.87 7.26
N LEU A 63 1.90 -18.13 7.57
CA LEU A 63 1.45 -16.98 6.78
C LEU A 63 2.54 -15.90 6.75
N ALA A 64 3.10 -15.53 7.90
CA ALA A 64 4.17 -14.53 7.95
C ALA A 64 5.42 -14.94 7.15
N SER A 65 5.73 -16.25 7.11
CA SER A 65 6.88 -16.79 6.38
C SER A 65 6.69 -16.86 4.87
N ASP A 66 5.45 -16.79 4.35
CA ASP A 66 5.20 -16.88 2.91
C ASP A 66 5.73 -15.64 2.17
N ALA A 67 6.69 -15.88 1.26
CA ALA A 67 7.37 -14.85 0.48
C ALA A 67 6.41 -14.01 -0.40
N ARG A 68 5.22 -14.53 -0.72
CA ARG A 68 4.24 -13.87 -1.60
C ARG A 68 3.39 -12.82 -0.90
N ILE A 69 3.42 -12.79 0.43
CA ILE A 69 2.65 -11.82 1.22
C ILE A 69 3.38 -10.48 1.16
N ALA A 70 2.63 -9.43 0.82
CA ALA A 70 3.05 -8.04 0.68
C ALA A 70 2.87 -7.20 1.96
N GLY A 71 2.26 -7.78 3.01
CA GLY A 71 2.11 -7.16 4.32
C GLY A 71 1.27 -8.00 5.28
N VAL A 72 1.42 -7.75 6.58
CA VAL A 72 0.63 -8.41 7.64
C VAL A 72 -0.16 -7.37 8.41
N ALA A 73 -1.48 -7.55 8.46
CA ALA A 73 -2.39 -6.78 9.30
C ALA A 73 -2.67 -7.60 10.56
N PHE A 74 -2.20 -7.13 11.71
CA PHE A 74 -2.18 -7.87 12.95
C PHE A 74 -2.99 -7.17 14.06
N SER A 75 -3.71 -7.95 14.84
CA SER A 75 -4.21 -7.51 16.14
C SER A 75 -4.07 -8.62 17.19
N GLY A 76 -3.54 -8.24 18.36
CA GLY A 76 -3.24 -9.14 19.46
C GLY A 76 -2.09 -8.63 20.33
N THR A 77 -1.48 -9.52 21.11
CA THR A 77 -0.46 -9.15 22.09
C THR A 77 0.87 -8.73 21.45
N MET A 78 1.65 -7.92 22.18
CA MET A 78 2.94 -7.43 21.70
C MET A 78 3.98 -8.56 21.57
N GLU A 79 3.89 -9.61 22.38
CA GLU A 79 4.75 -10.79 22.28
C GLU A 79 4.58 -11.50 20.94
N ARG A 80 3.32 -11.66 20.48
CA ARG A 80 3.00 -12.25 19.18
C ARG A 80 3.41 -11.32 18.03
N ALA A 81 3.16 -10.02 18.16
CA ALA A 81 3.61 -9.06 17.17
C ALA A 81 5.14 -9.07 16.99
N ARG A 82 5.91 -9.13 18.07
CA ARG A 82 7.38 -9.24 18.03
C ARG A 82 7.86 -10.55 17.41
N ARG A 83 7.12 -11.64 17.60
CA ARG A 83 7.43 -12.93 16.99
C ARG A 83 7.23 -12.87 15.48
N ILE A 84 6.06 -12.39 15.03
CA ILE A 84 5.76 -12.19 13.61
C ILE A 84 6.78 -11.23 12.99
N ASN A 85 7.09 -10.11 13.65
CA ASN A 85 8.07 -9.15 13.14
C ASN A 85 9.47 -9.76 12.94
N ARG A 86 9.90 -10.64 13.86
CA ARG A 86 11.18 -11.36 13.71
C ARG A 86 11.17 -12.30 12.51
N ILE A 87 10.06 -12.99 12.27
CA ILE A 87 9.90 -13.86 11.10
C ILE A 87 9.93 -13.05 9.82
N LEU A 88 9.17 -11.95 9.77
CA LEU A 88 9.19 -11.04 8.62
C LEU A 88 10.59 -10.48 8.34
N ALA A 89 11.32 -10.11 9.39
CA ALA A 89 12.69 -9.60 9.28
C ALA A 89 13.72 -10.66 8.88
N ALA A 90 13.46 -11.94 9.16
CA ALA A 90 14.34 -13.04 8.81
C ALA A 90 14.18 -13.53 7.36
N ARG A 91 13.18 -13.02 6.62
CA ARG A 91 12.96 -13.37 5.21
C ARG A 91 14.06 -12.77 4.33
N GLU A 92 14.57 -13.57 3.39
CA GLU A 92 15.43 -13.06 2.30
C GLU A 92 14.64 -12.32 1.20
N SER A 93 13.32 -12.21 1.36
CA SER A 93 12.42 -11.49 0.44
C SER A 93 12.32 -10.00 0.79
N ALA A 94 11.46 -9.27 0.07
CA ALA A 94 11.13 -7.88 0.37
C ALA A 94 10.72 -7.69 1.84
N ILE A 95 11.16 -6.57 2.44
CA ILE A 95 10.72 -6.13 3.77
C ILE A 95 9.27 -5.64 3.64
N VAL A 96 8.36 -6.32 4.33
CA VAL A 96 6.92 -6.04 4.27
C VAL A 96 6.41 -5.41 5.57
N PRO A 97 5.39 -4.54 5.51
CA PRO A 97 4.86 -3.87 6.68
C PRO A 97 4.10 -4.84 7.61
N LEU A 98 4.29 -4.64 8.92
CA LEU A 98 3.40 -5.14 9.97
C LEU A 98 2.53 -3.97 10.46
N ILE A 99 1.22 -4.06 10.21
CA ILE A 99 0.23 -2.99 10.44
C ILE A 99 -0.71 -3.41 11.55
N PHE A 100 -0.98 -2.53 12.51
CA PHE A 100 -1.91 -2.78 13.61
C PHE A 100 -3.32 -2.26 13.31
N GLU A 101 -4.32 -2.80 13.98
CA GLU A 101 -5.76 -2.48 13.82
C GLU A 101 -6.17 -0.99 13.91
N ASN A 102 -5.31 -0.16 14.50
CA ASN A 102 -5.53 1.27 14.70
C ASN A 102 -4.63 2.13 13.81
N ASP A 103 -3.85 1.51 12.93
CA ASP A 103 -3.01 2.24 11.99
C ASP A 103 -3.84 2.83 10.84
N ALA A 104 -3.32 3.91 10.28
CA ALA A 104 -3.98 4.63 9.20
C ALA A 104 -3.97 3.85 7.88
N LEU A 105 -5.06 3.99 7.11
CA LEU A 105 -5.31 3.31 5.83
C LEU A 105 -4.16 3.42 4.81
N HIS A 106 -3.44 4.55 4.79
CA HIS A 106 -2.33 4.76 3.85
C HIS A 106 -1.17 3.75 4.04
N ARG A 107 -1.04 3.14 5.23
CA ARG A 107 -0.01 2.11 5.47
C ARG A 107 -0.27 0.83 4.67
N PHE A 108 -1.51 0.60 4.22
CA PHE A 108 -1.88 -0.51 3.35
C PHE A 108 -1.60 -0.25 1.86
N ALA A 109 -1.24 0.97 1.48
CA ALA A 109 -0.93 1.35 0.11
C ALA A 109 0.58 1.66 -0.05
N THR A 110 1.09 1.55 -1.27
CA THR A 110 2.44 2.01 -1.63
C THR A 110 2.37 3.28 -2.46
N GLU A 111 3.32 4.18 -2.25
CA GLU A 111 3.46 5.39 -3.05
C GLU A 111 4.20 5.10 -4.35
N GLN A 112 3.65 5.57 -5.46
CA GLN A 112 4.26 5.48 -6.79
C GLN A 112 4.30 6.87 -7.40
N THR A 113 5.51 7.39 -7.62
CA THR A 113 5.71 8.62 -8.40
C THR A 113 6.00 8.25 -9.84
N CYS A 114 5.16 8.71 -10.76
CA CYS A 114 5.39 8.57 -12.20
C CYS A 114 5.75 9.93 -12.81
N THR A 115 6.92 10.00 -13.44
CA THR A 115 7.44 11.21 -14.08
C THR A 115 7.45 11.01 -15.58
N TYR A 116 6.61 11.79 -16.27
CA TYR A 116 6.56 11.82 -17.73
C TYR A 116 7.28 13.07 -18.22
N ASN A 117 8.28 12.90 -19.09
CA ASN A 117 8.90 14.02 -19.79
C ASN A 117 7.98 14.45 -20.95
N THR A 118 7.24 15.55 -20.78
CA THR A 118 6.33 16.07 -21.80
C THR A 118 7.07 16.84 -22.91
N ALA A 119 8.37 17.10 -22.73
CA ALA A 119 9.23 17.76 -23.71
C ALA A 119 10.07 16.80 -24.57
N ALA A 120 10.01 15.48 -24.32
CA ALA A 120 10.81 14.48 -25.04
C ALA A 120 10.52 14.39 -26.55
N LEU A 121 9.39 14.93 -27.02
CA LEU A 121 9.02 15.01 -28.44
C LEU A 121 9.42 16.34 -29.12
N GLY A 122 10.21 17.20 -28.46
CA GLY A 122 10.81 18.38 -29.10
C GLY A 122 10.04 19.70 -28.95
N GLY A 123 9.05 19.78 -28.06
CA GLY A 123 8.37 21.05 -27.79
C GLY A 123 7.36 20.96 -26.64
N ASN A 124 7.50 21.84 -25.65
CA ASN A 124 6.54 21.97 -24.57
C ASN A 124 5.31 22.76 -25.05
N VAL A 125 4.20 22.07 -25.30
CA VAL A 125 2.95 22.67 -25.80
C VAL A 125 2.35 23.66 -24.79
N THR A 126 2.62 23.50 -23.48
CA THR A 126 2.16 24.42 -22.43
C THR A 126 2.86 25.79 -22.51
N LEU A 127 4.04 25.88 -23.13
CA LEU A 127 4.72 27.14 -23.43
C LEU A 127 4.18 27.83 -24.72
N PHE A 128 3.44 27.11 -25.56
CA PHE A 128 2.85 27.67 -26.78
C PHE A 128 1.51 28.37 -26.52
N THR A 129 0.72 27.94 -25.54
CA THR A 129 -0.59 28.55 -25.25
C THR A 129 -0.52 29.82 -24.39
N SER A 130 0.55 30.04 -23.62
CA SER A 130 0.69 31.29 -22.83
C SER A 130 1.13 32.50 -23.67
N LYS A 131 1.78 32.28 -24.82
CA LYS A 131 2.17 33.36 -25.73
C LYS A 131 1.09 33.80 -26.73
N ILE A 132 0.05 33.00 -26.94
CA ILE A 132 -1.00 33.34 -27.91
C ILE A 132 -2.03 34.33 -27.34
N ASN A 133 -2.09 34.53 -26.02
CA ASN A 133 -3.11 35.39 -25.38
C ASN A 133 -2.64 36.83 -25.04
N LEU A 134 -1.48 37.28 -25.54
CA LEU A 134 -0.93 38.61 -25.25
C LEU A 134 -0.78 39.52 -26.49
N GLY A 135 -1.46 39.21 -27.60
CA GLY A 135 -1.28 39.94 -28.87
C GLY A 135 -2.55 40.34 -29.65
N LEU A 136 -3.76 40.12 -29.13
CA LEU A 136 -5.00 40.43 -29.87
C LEU A 136 -6.00 41.25 -29.05
N LEU A 137 -5.56 42.37 -28.48
CA LEU A 137 -6.45 43.47 -28.07
C LEU A 137 -5.68 44.80 -28.21
N ASN A 138 -5.61 45.30 -29.44
CA ASN A 138 -5.47 46.73 -29.76
C ASN A 138 -5.64 46.89 -31.27
N HIS A 139 -6.89 47.09 -31.71
CA HIS A 139 -7.31 48.07 -32.72
C HIS A 139 -8.83 48.16 -32.73
#